data_AF-A0A318IV66-F1
#
_entry.id   AF-A0A318IV66-F1
#
_cell.length_a   1.000
_cell.length_b   1.000
_cell.length_c   1.000
_cell.angle_alpha   90.00
_cell.angle_beta   90.00
_cell.angle_gamma   90.00
#
_symmetry.space_group_name_H-M   'P 1'
#
loop_
_entity.id
_entity.type
_entity.pdbx_description
1 polymer ?
#
loop_
_entity_poly.entity_id
_entity_poly.type
_entity_poly.pdbx_seq_one_letter_code
_entity_poly.pdbx_strand_id
1 'polypeptide(L)'
;MSATRKKSDRFAWFAMDAGAFLAETTGLSAAHVGVYIRLMNLYWALGGKLPEDMKLLRRRIGVTTDAEECALQEIMDEFFPSGRHEYLDSYRAEVEANSRMQSEKALRRHRKESLPSANQAKPPVDDFDTADF
;
A
#
# COMPACT_ATOMS: atom_id res chain seq x y z
N MET A 1 15.71 19.02 13.34
CA MET A 1 14.35 18.80 13.85
C MET A 1 13.73 17.65 13.06
N SER A 2 13.57 16.48 13.68
CA SER A 2 13.00 15.30 13.00
C SER A 2 11.48 15.35 13.12
N ALA A 3 10.77 15.52 12.00
CA ALA A 3 9.31 15.51 12.00
C ALA A 3 8.81 14.15 12.47
N THR A 4 7.92 14.13 13.47
CA THR A 4 7.27 12.92 13.95
C THR A 4 6.36 12.37 12.86
N ARG A 5 6.72 11.22 12.28
CA ARG A 5 5.89 10.53 11.27
C ARG A 5 4.52 10.23 11.87
N LYS A 6 3.45 10.71 11.23
CA LYS A 6 2.07 10.37 11.63
C LYS A 6 1.80 8.90 11.35
N LYS A 7 0.90 8.24 12.09
CA LYS A 7 0.51 6.83 11.79
C LYS A 7 -0.08 6.67 10.38
N SER A 8 -0.66 7.73 9.82
CA SER A 8 -1.13 7.81 8.43
C SER A 8 0.00 7.89 7.39
N ASP A 9 1.23 8.12 7.85
CA ASP A 9 2.46 8.24 7.06
C ASP A 9 3.24 6.91 6.99
N ARG A 10 2.66 5.84 7.55
CA ARG A 10 3.10 4.48 7.22
C ARG A 10 2.62 4.22 5.81
N PHE A 11 3.54 4.19 4.86
CA PHE A 11 3.24 3.71 3.51
C PHE A 11 2.45 2.40 3.62
N ALA A 12 1.32 2.37 2.92
CA ALA A 12 0.52 1.16 2.78
C ALA A 12 1.47 0.05 2.34
N TRP A 13 1.48 -1.04 3.11
CA TRP A 13 2.19 -2.27 2.78
C TRP A 13 1.93 -2.59 1.31
N PHE A 14 2.97 -2.64 0.49
CA PHE A 14 2.86 -3.12 -0.87
C PHE A 14 3.11 -4.62 -0.83
N ALA A 15 2.14 -5.40 -1.29
CA ALA A 15 2.38 -6.82 -1.46
C ALA A 15 3.28 -6.98 -2.70
N MET A 16 4.46 -7.53 -2.46
CA MET A 16 5.37 -7.93 -3.51
C MET A 16 5.00 -9.37 -3.91
N ASP A 17 4.70 -9.59 -5.18
CA ASP A 17 4.61 -10.95 -5.70
C ASP A 17 6.03 -11.52 -5.79
N ALA A 18 6.35 -12.43 -4.86
CA ALA A 18 7.65 -13.07 -4.80
C ALA A 18 7.96 -13.92 -6.06
N GLY A 19 6.94 -14.47 -6.72
CA GLY A 19 7.10 -15.26 -7.93
C GLY A 19 7.47 -14.38 -9.13
N ALA A 20 6.73 -13.29 -9.32
CA ALA A 20 7.05 -12.30 -10.35
C ALA A 20 8.42 -11.67 -10.11
N PHE A 21 8.71 -11.28 -8.86
CA PHE A 21 10.00 -10.74 -8.47
C PHE A 21 11.15 -11.71 -8.75
N LEU A 22 11.01 -13.00 -8.41
CA LEU A 22 12.03 -13.99 -8.70
C LEU A 22 12.19 -14.21 -10.21
N ALA A 23 11.10 -14.24 -10.96
CA ALA A 23 11.16 -14.38 -12.42
C ALA A 23 11.92 -13.21 -13.08
N GLU A 24 11.63 -11.97 -12.67
CA GLU A 24 12.29 -10.76 -13.17
C GLU A 24 13.76 -10.65 -12.74
N THR A 25 14.09 -11.15 -11.54
CA THR A 25 15.46 -11.08 -11.01
C THR A 25 16.32 -12.31 -11.33
N THR A 26 15.77 -13.30 -12.02
CA THR A 26 16.50 -14.52 -12.38
C THR A 26 17.63 -14.18 -13.35
N GLY A 27 18.86 -14.51 -12.96
CA GLY A 27 20.06 -14.24 -13.76
C GLY A 27 20.72 -12.90 -13.49
N LEU A 28 20.08 -12.03 -12.71
CA LEU A 28 20.67 -10.77 -12.27
C LEU A 28 21.69 -10.97 -11.14
N SER A 29 22.73 -10.12 -11.11
CA SER A 29 23.70 -10.15 -10.01
C SER A 29 23.08 -9.59 -8.71
N ALA A 30 23.68 -9.92 -7.56
CA ALA A 30 23.21 -9.41 -6.27
C ALA A 30 23.15 -7.86 -6.21
N ALA A 31 24.04 -7.17 -6.93
CA ALA A 31 24.01 -5.71 -7.05
C ALA A 31 22.75 -5.23 -7.80
N HIS A 32 22.43 -5.86 -8.94
CA HIS A 32 21.21 -5.56 -9.71
C HIS A 32 19.95 -5.81 -8.88
N VAL A 33 19.86 -6.95 -8.21
CA VAL A 33 18.72 -7.28 -7.35
C VAL A 33 18.57 -6.28 -6.21
N GLY A 34 19.69 -5.89 -5.58
CA GLY A 34 19.70 -4.88 -4.53
C GLY A 34 19.22 -3.51 -5.01
N VAL A 35 19.70 -3.06 -6.16
CA VAL A 35 19.28 -1.80 -6.78
C VAL A 35 17.80 -1.85 -7.19
N TYR A 36 17.36 -2.93 -7.81
CA TYR A 36 15.97 -3.14 -8.21
C TYR A 36 15.01 -3.05 -7.02
N ILE A 37 15.27 -3.78 -5.93
CA ILE A 37 14.44 -3.70 -4.71
C ILE A 37 14.39 -2.27 -4.16
N ARG A 38 15.52 -1.55 -4.13
CA ARG A 38 15.55 -0.18 -3.62
C ARG A 38 14.76 0.78 -4.51
N LEU A 39 14.80 0.59 -5.83
CA LEU A 39 14.00 1.35 -6.79
C LEU A 39 12.51 1.07 -6.64
N MET A 40 12.08 -0.19 -6.54
CA MET A 40 10.68 -0.55 -6.31
C MET A 40 10.14 0.11 -5.04
N ASN A 41 10.90 0.05 -3.94
CA ASN A 41 10.55 0.69 -2.68
C ASN A 41 10.42 2.21 -2.81
N LEU A 42 11.39 2.85 -3.49
CA LEU A 42 11.37 4.29 -3.73
C LEU A 42 10.19 4.70 -4.63
N TYR A 43 9.91 3.93 -5.68
CA TYR A 43 8.80 4.14 -6.59
C TYR A 43 7.46 4.12 -5.85
N TRP A 44 7.27 3.12 -4.99
CA TRP A 44 6.09 3.01 -4.15
C TRP A 44 5.98 4.17 -3.17
N ALA A 45 7.10 4.52 -2.51
CA ALA A 45 7.15 5.62 -1.56
C ALA A 45 6.88 7.00 -2.21
N LEU A 46 7.20 7.17 -3.49
CA LEU A 46 6.92 8.41 -4.23
C LEU A 46 5.55 8.41 -4.91
N GLY A 47 4.79 7.34 -4.79
CA GLY A 47 3.49 7.24 -5.42
C GLY A 47 3.60 7.13 -6.94
N GLY A 48 4.43 6.21 -7.43
CA GLY A 48 4.38 5.76 -8.82
C GLY A 48 5.12 6.65 -9.81
N LYS A 49 6.13 7.39 -9.33
CA LYS A 49 7.05 8.15 -10.20
C LYS A 49 8.44 8.20 -9.59
N LEU A 50 9.46 7.80 -10.36
CA LEU A 50 10.85 8.05 -9.99
C LEU A 50 11.27 9.49 -10.31
N PRO A 51 12.20 10.09 -9.54
CA PRO A 51 12.81 11.36 -9.91
C PRO A 51 13.61 11.23 -11.22
N GLU A 52 13.46 12.21 -12.10
CA GLU A 52 14.22 12.30 -13.37
C GLU A 52 15.70 12.66 -13.14
N ASP A 53 16.01 13.29 -12.01
CA ASP A 53 17.38 13.62 -11.63
C ASP A 53 18.11 12.39 -11.08
N MET A 54 19.01 11.85 -11.91
CA MET A 54 19.80 10.66 -11.59
C MET A 54 20.72 10.84 -10.38
N LYS A 55 21.22 12.06 -10.11
CA LYS A 55 22.04 12.32 -8.91
C LYS A 55 21.20 12.20 -7.65
N LEU A 56 19.98 12.73 -7.70
CA LEU A 56 19.03 12.63 -6.60
C LEU A 56 18.58 11.18 -6.40
N LEU A 57 18.38 10.43 -7.49
CA LEU A 57 18.05 9.01 -7.44
C LEU A 57 19.16 8.22 -6.73
N ARG A 58 20.41 8.31 -7.21
CA ARG A 58 21.59 7.65 -6.60
C ARG A 58 21.68 7.90 -5.10
N ARG A 59 21.51 9.16 -4.68
CA ARG A 59 21.53 9.55 -3.26
C ARG A 59 20.40 8.90 -2.46
N ARG A 60 19.19 8.79 -3.03
CA ARG A 60 18.02 8.21 -2.32
C ARG A 60 18.10 6.70 -2.18
N ILE A 61 18.60 6.01 -3.20
CA ILE A 61 18.77 4.55 -3.14
C ILE A 61 20.13 4.15 -2.53
N GLY A 62 21.02 5.10 -2.23
CA GLY A 62 22.29 4.85 -1.56
C GLY A 62 23.25 4.03 -2.42
N VAL A 63 23.31 4.33 -3.72
CA VAL A 63 24.33 3.76 -4.64
C VAL A 63 25.64 4.49 -4.40
N THR A 64 26.71 3.71 -4.17
CA THR A 64 28.03 4.25 -3.78
C THR A 64 29.19 3.67 -4.57
N THR A 65 28.98 2.58 -5.29
CA THR A 65 30.00 1.89 -6.06
C THR A 65 29.72 1.98 -7.56
N ASP A 66 30.77 1.95 -8.38
CA ASP A 66 30.64 1.99 -9.84
C ASP A 66 29.81 0.81 -10.37
N ALA A 67 29.93 -0.36 -9.75
CA ALA A 67 29.14 -1.54 -10.10
C ALA A 67 27.63 -1.33 -9.85
N GLU A 68 27.27 -0.69 -8.74
CA GLU A 68 25.88 -0.34 -8.45
C GLU A 68 25.37 0.78 -9.37
N GLU A 69 26.24 1.69 -9.84
CA GLU A 69 25.86 2.72 -10.82
C GLU A 69 25.56 2.12 -12.19
N CYS A 70 26.38 1.17 -12.66
CA CYS A 70 26.07 0.43 -13.88
C CYS A 70 24.76 -0.34 -13.73
N ALA A 71 24.60 -1.06 -12.62
CA ALA A 71 23.37 -1.80 -12.34
C ALA A 71 22.13 -0.89 -12.27
N LEU A 72 22.26 0.31 -11.70
CA LEU A 72 21.20 1.31 -11.71
C LEU A 72 20.77 1.70 -13.12
N GLN A 73 21.73 1.94 -14.00
CA GLN A 73 21.42 2.31 -15.38
C GLN A 73 20.72 1.17 -16.12
N GLU A 74 21.25 -0.05 -16.02
CA GLU A 74 20.68 -1.24 -16.66
C GLU A 74 19.24 -1.52 -16.16
N ILE A 75 19.03 -1.49 -14.84
CA ILE A 75 17.68 -1.69 -14.26
C ILE A 75 16.71 -0.58 -14.66
N MET A 76 17.17 0.68 -14.71
CA MET A 76 16.34 1.80 -15.13
C MET A 76 15.88 1.64 -16.58
N ASP A 77 16.77 1.21 -17.46
CA ASP A 77 16.49 1.04 -18.89
C ASP A 77 15.59 -0.18 -19.15
N GLU A 78 15.74 -1.25 -18.37
CA GLU A 78 14.96 -2.49 -18.52
C GLU A 78 13.57 -2.42 -17.86
N PHE A 79 13.51 -2.03 -16.58
CA PHE A 79 12.29 -2.14 -15.77
C PHE A 79 11.53 -0.83 -15.57
N PHE A 80 12.20 0.31 -15.76
CA PHE A 80 11.61 1.64 -15.58
C PHE A 80 11.72 2.50 -16.85
N PRO A 81 11.30 2.02 -18.03
CA PRO A 81 11.32 2.85 -19.23
C PRO A 81 10.50 4.11 -18.98
N SER A 82 11.11 5.28 -19.16
CA SER A 82 10.52 6.59 -18.84
C SER A 82 10.25 6.86 -17.34
N GLY A 83 10.90 6.12 -16.43
CA GLY A 83 10.78 6.29 -14.98
C GLY A 83 9.46 5.77 -14.38
N ARG A 84 8.75 4.90 -15.12
CA ARG A 84 7.50 4.25 -14.68
C ARG A 84 7.60 2.74 -14.84
N HIS A 85 6.84 2.02 -14.03
CA HIS A 85 6.79 0.57 -14.04
C HIS A 85 5.35 0.11 -14.15
N GLU A 86 4.98 -0.43 -15.31
CA GLU A 86 3.58 -0.73 -15.65
C GLU A 86 2.93 -1.71 -14.65
N TYR A 87 3.66 -2.77 -14.29
CA TYR A 87 3.19 -3.75 -13.32
C TYR A 87 2.98 -3.16 -11.91
N LEU A 88 3.87 -2.28 -11.45
CA LEU A 88 3.70 -1.63 -10.15
C LEU A 88 2.55 -0.62 -10.17
N ASP A 89 2.31 0.03 -11.31
CA ASP A 89 1.19 0.94 -11.48
C ASP A 89 -0.16 0.22 -11.44
N SER A 90 -0.28 -0.93 -12.14
CA SER A 90 -1.50 -1.75 -12.09
C SER A 90 -1.75 -2.28 -10.68
N TYR A 91 -0.72 -2.81 -10.04
CA TYR A 91 -0.81 -3.33 -8.68
C TYR A 91 -1.24 -2.25 -7.68
N ARG A 92 -0.70 -1.05 -7.84
CA ARG A 92 -1.08 0.08 -7.00
C ARG A 92 -2.52 0.50 -7.20
N ALA A 93 -3.01 0.53 -8.44
CA ALA A 93 -4.41 0.82 -8.72
C ALA A 93 -5.35 -0.19 -8.02
N GLU A 94 -4.99 -1.47 -7.98
CA GLU A 94 -5.74 -2.50 -7.26
C GLU A 94 -5.72 -2.29 -5.75
N VAL A 95 -4.56 -1.98 -5.17
CA VAL A 95 -4.42 -1.69 -3.72
C VAL A 95 -5.25 -0.46 -3.34
N GLU A 96 -5.22 0.60 -4.15
CA GLU A 96 -6.02 1.80 -3.92
C GLU A 96 -7.52 1.52 -4.05
N ALA A 97 -7.95 0.71 -5.03
CA ALA A 97 -9.34 0.29 -5.18
C ALA A 97 -9.81 -0.54 -3.97
N ASN A 98 -9.01 -1.50 -3.52
CA ASN A 98 -9.28 -2.31 -2.34
C ASN A 98 -9.37 -1.45 -1.07
N SER A 99 -8.47 -0.49 -0.91
CA SER A 99 -8.48 0.44 0.22
C SER A 99 -9.76 1.29 0.26
N ARG A 100 -10.23 1.80 -0.90
CA ARG A 100 -11.50 2.52 -1.02
C ARG A 100 -12.70 1.64 -0.67
N MET A 101 -12.76 0.41 -1.18
CA MET A 101 -13.83 -0.52 -0.83
C MET A 101 -13.89 -0.83 0.67
N GLN A 102 -12.73 -0.98 1.32
CA GLN A 102 -12.67 -1.23 2.76
C GLN A 102 -13.07 0.01 3.58
N SER A 103 -12.65 1.21 3.17
CA SER A 103 -13.04 2.45 3.85
C SER A 103 -14.55 2.71 3.72
N GLU A 104 -15.15 2.44 2.55
CA GLU A 104 -16.59 2.52 2.35
C GLU A 104 -17.36 1.51 3.24
N LYS A 105 -16.88 0.26 3.33
CA LYS A 105 -17.47 -0.75 4.22
C LYS A 105 -17.38 -0.33 5.69
N ALA A 106 -16.24 0.23 6.11
CA ALA A 106 -16.05 0.73 7.47
C ALA A 106 -17.00 1.90 7.78
N LEU A 107 -17.15 2.86 6.85
CA LEU A 107 -18.09 3.97 6.98
C LEU A 107 -19.54 3.48 7.08
N ARG A 108 -19.93 2.49 6.27
CA ARG A 108 -21.28 1.89 6.33
C ARG A 108 -21.54 1.20 7.67
N ARG A 109 -20.56 0.49 8.23
CA ARG A 109 -20.67 -0.13 9.56
C ARG A 109 -20.84 0.93 10.65
N HIS A 110 -19.98 1.94 10.66
CA HIS A 110 -20.06 3.03 11.64
C HIS A 110 -21.39 3.79 11.55
N ARG A 111 -21.90 4.05 10.34
CA ARG A 111 -23.23 4.67 10.15
C ARG A 111 -24.35 3.79 10.71
N LYS A 112 -24.28 2.47 10.52
CA LYS A 112 -25.28 1.53 11.02
C LYS A 112 -25.28 1.42 12.55
N GLU A 113 -24.11 1.51 13.19
CA GLU A 113 -23.97 1.54 14.65
C GLU A 113 -24.40 2.89 15.26
N SER A 114 -24.22 4.00 14.54
CA SER A 114 -24.62 5.33 15.03
C SER A 114 -26.12 5.63 14.95
N LEU A 115 -26.92 4.78 14.31
CA LEU A 115 -28.37 4.91 14.28
C LEU A 115 -28.95 4.29 15.57
N PRO A 116 -29.67 5.05 16.42
CA PRO A 116 -30.30 4.48 17.60
C PRO A 116 -31.30 3.42 17.15
N SER A 117 -31.18 2.21 17.69
CA SER A 117 -32.08 1.10 17.43
C SER A 117 -33.47 1.47 17.97
N ALA A 118 -34.31 2.08 17.13
CA ALA A 118 -35.62 2.62 17.48
C ALA A 118 -36.69 1.53 17.67
N ASN A 119 -36.33 0.30 18.08
CA ASN A 119 -37.28 -0.81 18.19
C ASN A 119 -36.93 -1.78 19.33
N GLN A 120 -36.89 -1.26 20.56
CA GLN A 120 -37.24 -2.06 21.73
C GLN A 120 -38.39 -1.39 22.49
N ALA A 121 -39.51 -1.17 21.79
CA ALA A 121 -40.79 -1.05 22.47
C ALA A 121 -41.15 -2.46 22.97
N LYS A 122 -40.76 -2.74 24.21
CA LYS A 122 -41.24 -3.89 24.97
C LYS A 122 -42.79 -3.79 24.97
N PRO A 123 -43.54 -4.78 24.45
CA PRO A 123 -44.99 -4.72 24.57
C PRO A 123 -45.35 -4.66 26.07
N PRO A 124 -46.37 -3.87 26.44
CA PRO A 124 -46.81 -3.82 27.82
C PRO A 124 -47.18 -5.24 28.25
N VAL A 125 -46.59 -5.68 29.35
CA VAL A 125 -46.96 -6.93 29.99
C VAL A 125 -48.33 -6.65 30.61
N ASP A 126 -49.39 -7.22 30.06
CA ASP A 126 -50.70 -7.19 30.70
C ASP A 126 -50.60 -8.00 31.98
N ASP A 127 -50.56 -7.31 33.12
CA ASP A 127 -50.75 -7.88 34.45
C ASP A 127 -52.19 -8.40 34.55
N PHE A 128 -52.40 -9.65 34.13
CA PHE A 128 -53.60 -10.40 34.49
C PHE A 128 -53.44 -10.93 35.91
N ASP A 129 -53.75 -10.06 36.87
CA ASP A 129 -54.09 -10.42 38.23
C ASP A 129 -55.61 -10.66 38.27
N THR A 130 -56.07 -11.92 38.26
CA THR A 130 -57.46 -12.23 38.62
C THR A 130 -57.61 -13.65 39.19
N ALA A 131 -57.56 -13.69 40.52
CA ALA A 131 -58.43 -14.39 41.46
C ALA A 131 -58.55 -15.94 41.47
N ASP A 132 -58.38 -16.45 42.70
CA ASP A 132 -59.14 -17.49 43.40
C ASP A 132 -59.58 -18.74 42.62
N PHE A 133 -59.05 -19.90 43.01
CA PHE A 133 -59.83 -21.08 43.43
C PHE A 133 -58.99 -22.00 44.33
#